data_AF-A0AAD5F2A0-F1
#
_entry.id   AF-A0AAD5F2A0-F1
#
_cell.length_a   1.000
_cell.length_b   1.000
_cell.length_c   1.000
_cell.angle_alpha   90.00
_cell.angle_beta   90.00
_cell.angle_gamma   90.00
#
_symmetry.space_group_name_H-M   'P 1'
#
loop_
_entity.id
_entity.type
_entity.pdbx_description
1 polymer ?
#
loop_
_entity_poly.entity_id
_entity_poly.type
_entity_poly.pdbx_seq_one_letter_code
_entity_poly.pdbx_strand_id
1 'polypeptide(L)'
;MIGSIDCMHWQWKNCPTAWQGDYGNRKGQKSIILEAVAGFDTWVWHAFFGVAGSQNDLNVLGQSPVFNDVLRGEGPNITYEINNTIYQTGYYLADGIYPRWTTFVKTIPHP
;
A
#
# COMPACT_ATOMS: atom_id res chain seq x y z
N MET A 1 7.08 9.23 10.15
CA MET A 1 6.14 8.23 9.57
C MET A 1 5.26 8.92 8.55
N ILE A 2 5.08 8.33 7.36
CA ILE A 2 4.15 8.84 6.34
C ILE A 2 2.73 8.29 6.60
N GLY A 3 2.63 6.99 6.86
CA GLY A 3 1.36 6.33 7.16
C GLY A 3 1.49 4.81 7.19
N SER A 4 0.39 4.13 7.47
CA SER A 4 0.26 2.68 7.24
C SER A 4 -0.20 2.44 5.81
N ILE A 5 0.48 1.56 5.08
CA ILE A 5 0.07 1.09 3.76
C ILE A 5 -0.61 -0.27 3.90
N ASP A 6 -1.72 -0.46 3.20
CA ASP A 6 -2.37 -1.77 3.09
C ASP A 6 -3.29 -1.83 1.87
N CYS A 7 -3.67 -3.04 1.48
CA CYS A 7 -4.68 -3.30 0.46
C CYS A 7 -5.99 -3.81 1.06
N MET A 8 -7.12 -3.43 0.46
CA MET A 8 -8.42 -4.00 0.79
C MET A 8 -9.22 -4.39 -0.46
N HIS A 9 -9.98 -5.48 -0.34
CA HIS A 9 -10.95 -5.86 -1.36
C HIS A 9 -12.23 -5.04 -1.21
N TRP A 10 -12.54 -4.24 -2.24
CA TRP A 10 -13.81 -3.56 -2.38
C TRP A 10 -14.73 -4.39 -3.27
N GLN A 11 -15.85 -4.88 -2.73
CA GLN A 11 -16.77 -5.72 -3.51
C GLN A 11 -17.42 -4.92 -4.66
N TRP A 12 -17.33 -5.48 -5.87
CA TRP A 12 -17.88 -4.89 -7.08
C TRP A 12 -19.13 -5.63 -7.53
N LYS A 13 -20.29 -5.16 -7.04
CA LYS A 13 -21.60 -5.76 -7.33
C LYS A 13 -21.94 -5.83 -8.82
N ASN A 14 -21.53 -4.80 -9.58
CA ASN A 14 -21.85 -4.65 -11.00
C ASN A 14 -20.63 -4.96 -11.90
N CYS A 15 -19.76 -5.89 -11.48
CA CYS A 15 -18.63 -6.33 -12.29
C CYS A 15 -19.13 -6.89 -13.64
N PRO A 16 -18.66 -6.38 -14.80
CA PRO A 16 -19.04 -6.89 -16.10
C PRO A 16 -18.74 -8.39 -16.22
N THR A 17 -19.65 -9.13 -16.85
CA THR A 17 -19.48 -10.59 -17.05
C THR A 17 -18.18 -10.93 -17.76
N ALA A 18 -17.73 -10.09 -18.70
CA ALA A 18 -16.47 -10.28 -19.41
C ALA A 18 -15.23 -10.21 -18.50
N TRP A 19 -15.31 -9.52 -17.36
CA TRP A 19 -14.17 -9.27 -16.46
C TRP A 19 -14.23 -10.11 -15.19
N GLN A 20 -15.30 -10.89 -15.01
CA GLN A 20 -15.55 -11.58 -13.76
C GLN A 20 -14.49 -12.63 -13.39
N GLY A 21 -13.71 -13.13 -14.35
CA GLY A 21 -12.60 -14.04 -14.13
C GLY A 21 -11.50 -13.36 -13.32
N ASP A 22 -10.93 -12.30 -13.89
CA ASP A 22 -9.81 -11.57 -13.28
C ASP A 22 -10.20 -10.87 -11.97
N TYR A 23 -11.44 -10.40 -11.84
CA TYR A 23 -11.88 -9.67 -10.64
C TYR A 23 -12.39 -10.59 -9.52
N GLY A 24 -12.32 -11.91 -9.67
CA GLY A 24 -12.70 -12.86 -8.62
C GLY A 24 -11.65 -12.93 -7.51
N ASN A 25 -12.03 -12.63 -6.27
CA ASN A 25 -11.18 -12.86 -5.10
C ASN A 25 -11.20 -14.33 -4.66
N ARG A 26 -10.39 -14.67 -3.65
CA ARG A 26 -10.30 -16.02 -3.06
C ARG A 26 -11.64 -16.58 -2.55
N LYS A 27 -12.61 -15.72 -2.22
CA LYS A 27 -13.96 -16.10 -1.77
C LYS A 27 -14.96 -16.19 -2.93
N GLY A 28 -14.51 -16.05 -4.18
CA GLY A 28 -15.36 -16.04 -5.38
C GLY A 28 -16.11 -14.73 -5.61
N GLN A 29 -15.97 -13.74 -4.73
CA GLN A 29 -16.63 -12.44 -4.86
C GLN A 29 -15.89 -11.59 -5.89
N LYS A 30 -16.64 -10.82 -6.68
CA LYS A 30 -16.04 -9.83 -7.59
C LYS A 30 -15.61 -8.63 -6.78
N SER A 31 -14.35 -8.25 -6.89
CA SER A 31 -13.80 -7.14 -6.13
C SER A 31 -12.73 -6.39 -6.91
N ILE A 32 -12.60 -5.11 -6.59
CA ILE A 32 -11.51 -4.26 -7.01
C ILE A 32 -10.65 -4.03 -5.76
N ILE A 33 -9.33 -4.03 -5.92
CA ILE A 33 -8.41 -3.74 -4.82
C ILE A 33 -8.23 -2.22 -4.69
N LEU A 34 -8.29 -1.74 -3.46
CA LEU A 34 -7.85 -0.43 -3.03
C LEU A 34 -6.56 -0.57 -2.24
N GLU A 35 -5.47 0.03 -2.71
CA GLU A 35 -4.31 0.31 -1.88
C GLU A 35 -4.45 1.73 -1.30
N ALA A 36 -4.20 1.89 0.00
CA ALA A 36 -4.26 3.19 0.64
C ALA A 36 -3.09 3.41 1.60
N VAL A 37 -2.72 4.67 1.78
CA VAL A 37 -1.82 5.11 2.87
C VAL A 37 -2.59 6.03 3.80
N ALA A 38 -2.72 5.62 5.06
CA ALA A 38 -3.41 6.39 6.09
C ALA A 38 -2.45 6.86 7.20
N GLY A 39 -2.56 8.14 7.57
CA GLY A 39 -1.85 8.75 8.70
C GLY A 39 -2.43 8.33 10.05
N PHE A 40 -1.76 8.73 11.13
CA PHE A 40 -2.21 8.47 12.51
C PHE A 40 -3.52 9.19 12.85
N ASP A 41 -3.80 10.30 12.17
CA ASP A 41 -4.99 11.14 12.26
C ASP A 41 -6.13 10.65 11.36
N THR A 42 -5.99 9.42 10.82
CA THR A 42 -6.89 8.76 9.87
C THR A 42 -7.04 9.47 8.52
N TRP A 43 -6.19 10.46 8.24
CA TRP A 43 -6.15 11.10 6.93
C TRP A 43 -5.55 10.16 5.88
N VAL A 44 -6.21 10.05 4.72
CA VAL A 44 -5.74 9.23 3.59
C VAL A 44 -4.92 10.10 2.65
N TRP A 45 -3.61 9.85 2.59
CA TRP A 45 -2.67 10.61 1.76
C TRP A 45 -2.51 10.04 0.34
N HIS A 46 -2.81 8.75 0.18
CA HIS A 46 -2.74 8.04 -1.09
C HIS A 46 -3.87 7.03 -1.20
N ALA A 47 -4.45 6.92 -2.39
CA ALA A 47 -5.42 5.91 -2.75
C ALA A 47 -5.20 5.47 -4.20
N PHE A 48 -5.00 4.18 -4.42
CA PHE A 48 -4.86 3.57 -5.74
C PHE A 48 -5.91 2.49 -5.92
N PHE A 49 -6.75 2.64 -6.94
CA PHE A 49 -7.94 1.82 -7.15
C PHE A 49 -7.97 1.26 -8.58
N GLY A 50 -8.55 0.09 -8.76
CA GLY A 50 -8.82 -0.49 -10.10
C GLY A 50 -8.16 -1.83 -10.36
N VAL A 51 -7.24 -2.25 -9.50
CA VAL A 51 -6.55 -3.55 -9.63
C VAL A 51 -7.54 -4.68 -9.39
N ALA A 52 -7.41 -5.74 -10.19
CA ALA A 52 -8.33 -6.86 -10.16
C ALA A 52 -8.23 -7.65 -8.84
N GLY A 53 -9.38 -8.06 -8.29
CA GLY A 53 -9.49 -8.77 -7.01
C GLY A 53 -8.83 -10.15 -6.94
N SER A 54 -8.31 -10.69 -8.05
CA SER A 54 -7.50 -11.91 -8.03
C SER A 54 -6.02 -11.65 -7.66
N GLN A 55 -5.59 -10.39 -7.67
CA GLN A 55 -4.20 -10.02 -7.39
C GLN A 55 -3.93 -9.89 -5.88
N ASN A 56 -2.66 -9.84 -5.50
CA ASN A 56 -2.22 -9.62 -4.12
C ASN A 56 -1.54 -8.25 -3.95
N ASP A 57 -1.21 -7.93 -2.71
CA ASP A 57 -0.57 -6.68 -2.29
C ASP A 57 0.71 -6.35 -3.06
N LEU A 58 1.54 -7.36 -3.37
CA LEU A 58 2.79 -7.14 -4.12
C LEU A 58 2.54 -6.80 -5.58
N ASN A 59 1.54 -7.43 -6.20
CA ASN A 59 1.12 -7.11 -7.56
C ASN A 59 0.55 -5.68 -7.62
N VAL A 60 -0.24 -5.29 -6.62
CA VAL A 60 -0.82 -3.94 -6.51
C VAL A 60 0.30 -2.91 -6.32
N LEU A 61 1.23 -3.17 -5.41
CA LEU A 61 2.40 -2.34 -5.16
C LEU A 61 3.22 -2.10 -6.43
N GLY A 62 3.41 -3.14 -7.26
CA GLY A 62 4.12 -3.03 -8.53
C GLY A 62 3.41 -2.19 -9.60
N GLN A 63 2.11 -1.95 -9.47
CA GLN A 63 1.31 -1.11 -10.36
C GLN A 63 1.06 0.29 -9.79
N SER A 64 1.20 0.44 -8.47
CA SER A 64 0.85 1.65 -7.75
C SER A 64 1.85 2.78 -7.99
N PRO A 65 1.39 4.04 -8.14
CA PRO A 65 2.26 5.19 -8.22
C PRO A 65 2.79 5.65 -6.85
N VAL A 66 2.50 4.94 -5.74
CA VAL A 66 2.78 5.37 -4.36
C VAL A 66 4.24 5.79 -4.10
N PHE A 67 5.19 5.24 -4.86
CA PHE A 67 6.61 5.56 -4.74
C PHE A 67 7.17 6.44 -5.86
N ASN A 68 6.36 6.89 -6.81
CA ASN A 68 6.86 7.64 -7.98
C ASN A 68 7.65 8.89 -7.57
N ASP A 69 7.14 9.67 -6.62
CA ASP A 69 7.79 10.90 -6.19
C ASP A 69 9.10 10.59 -5.44
N VAL A 70 9.11 9.57 -4.59
CA VAL A 70 10.32 9.09 -3.90
C VAL A 70 11.37 8.63 -4.92
N LEU A 71 10.96 7.87 -5.94
CA LEU A 71 11.84 7.37 -6.99
C LEU A 71 12.39 8.50 -7.89
N ARG A 72 11.65 9.59 -8.05
CA ARG A 72 12.07 10.80 -8.77
C ARG A 72 12.94 11.73 -7.92
N GLY A 73 13.05 11.49 -6.61
CA GLY A 73 13.69 12.42 -5.67
C GLY A 73 12.84 13.65 -5.36
N GLU A 74 11.55 13.61 -5.67
CA GLU A 74 10.54 14.66 -5.43
C GLU A 74 9.71 14.36 -4.17
N GLY A 75 10.06 13.32 -3.43
CA GLY A 75 9.41 12.95 -2.18
C GLY A 75 9.53 14.05 -1.10
N PRO A 76 8.70 13.98 -0.05
CA PRO A 76 8.72 14.97 1.02
C PRO A 76 10.09 15.00 1.72
N ASN A 77 10.61 16.21 1.93
CA ASN A 77 11.80 16.43 2.75
C ASN A 77 11.46 16.19 4.22
N ILE A 78 11.94 15.06 4.75
CA ILE A 78 11.71 14.67 6.14
C ILE A 78 13.07 14.42 6.77
N THR A 79 13.33 15.02 7.93
CA THR A 79 14.51 14.72 8.75
C THR A 79 14.05 14.35 10.15
N TYR A 80 14.48 13.20 10.65
CA TYR A 80 14.21 12.77 12.02
C TYR A 80 15.37 11.94 12.58
N GLU A 81 15.44 11.79 13.90
CA GLU A 81 16.51 11.05 14.59
C GLU A 81 15.91 9.89 15.40
N ILE A 82 16.51 8.71 15.28
CA ILE A 82 16.19 7.55 16.14
C ILE A 82 17.53 6.98 16.62
N ASN A 83 17.70 6.81 17.93
CA ASN A 83 18.91 6.23 18.52
C ASN A 83 20.22 6.87 17.98
N ASN A 84 20.31 8.20 17.98
CA ASN A 84 21.45 8.97 17.44
C ASN A 84 21.73 8.76 15.94
N THR A 85 20.77 8.19 15.20
CA THR A 85 20.85 8.00 13.75
C THR A 85 19.87 8.95 13.07
N ILE A 86 20.37 9.79 12.17
CA ILE A 86 19.56 10.71 11.38
C ILE A 86 19.03 10.00 10.14
N TYR A 87 17.74 10.15 9.90
CA TYR A 87 17.04 9.64 8.72
C TYR A 87 16.50 10.80 7.90
N GLN A 88 16.67 10.71 6.58
CA GLN A 88 16.26 11.73 5.62
C GLN A 88 15.14 11.24 4.67
N THR A 89 14.65 10.02 4.90
CA THR A 89 13.63 9.38 4.08
C THR A 89 12.47 8.99 4.96
N GLY A 90 11.25 9.33 4.54
CA GLY A 90 10.05 8.88 5.24
C GLY A 90 9.90 7.35 5.20
N TYR A 91 9.10 6.82 6.12
CA TYR A 91 8.79 5.40 6.17
C TYR A 91 7.28 5.16 6.26
N TYR A 92 6.85 4.02 5.74
CA TYR A 92 5.51 3.48 5.80
C TYR A 92 5.50 2.29 6.75
N LEU A 93 4.46 2.18 7.57
CA LEU A 93 4.19 0.94 8.28
C LEU A 93 3.56 -0.04 7.31
N ALA A 94 4.09 -1.26 7.27
CA ALA A 94 3.65 -2.32 6.38
C ALA A 94 3.65 -3.64 7.13
N ASP A 95 2.88 -4.60 6.65
CA ASP A 95 2.84 -5.94 7.22
C ASP A 95 4.00 -6.83 6.73
N GLY A 96 3.88 -8.13 6.99
CA GLY A 96 4.91 -9.11 6.66
C GLY A 96 5.16 -9.32 5.16
N ILE A 97 4.15 -9.13 4.29
CA ILE A 97 4.23 -9.50 2.86
C ILE A 97 5.03 -8.48 2.04
N TYR A 98 5.04 -7.19 2.41
CA TYR A 98 5.78 -6.15 1.69
C TYR A 98 7.30 -6.43 1.63
N PRO A 99 8.04 -5.94 0.62
CA PRO A 99 9.49 -6.16 0.53
C PRO A 99 10.25 -5.47 1.68
N ARG A 100 11.48 -5.92 1.96
CA ARG A 100 12.37 -5.29 2.94
C ARG A 100 13.09 -4.08 2.34
N TRP A 101 12.33 -3.03 2.01
CA TRP A 101 12.88 -1.76 1.55
C TRP A 101 13.14 -0.81 2.72
N THR A 102 14.08 0.12 2.56
CA THR A 102 14.42 1.13 3.58
C THR A 102 13.23 2.03 3.95
N THR A 103 12.28 2.18 3.04
CA THR A 103 11.04 2.94 3.25
C THR A 103 9.96 2.16 4.00
N PHE A 104 10.11 0.85 4.20
CA PHE A 104 9.13 0.03 4.92
C PHE A 104 9.63 -0.34 6.31
N VAL A 105 8.82 -0.03 7.32
CA VAL A 105 8.99 -0.51 8.68
C VAL A 105 7.92 -1.56 8.94
N LYS A 106 8.36 -2.79 9.12
CA LYS A 106 7.48 -3.91 9.41
C LYS A 106 7.16 -3.99 10.90
N THR A 107 5.98 -4.49 11.23
CA THR A 107 5.63 -4.80 12.61
C THR A 107 6.55 -5.88 13.19
N ILE A 108 6.93 -5.71 14.45
CA ILE A 108 7.68 -6.72 15.21
C ILE A 108 6.64 -7.67 15.83
N PRO A 109 6.64 -8.95 15.45
CA PRO A 109 5.75 -9.91 16.09
C PRO A 109 6.23 -10.15 17.54
N HIS A 110 5.35 -9.92 18.52
CA HIS A 110 5.60 -10.07 19.96
C HIS A 110 6.59 -9.03 20.55
N PRO A 111 6.12 -7.79 20.78
CA PRO A 111 6.95 -6.69 21.30
C PRO A 111 7.35 -6.88 22.77
#